data_AF-A0A9Q8L7C0-F1
#
_entry.id   AF-A0A9Q8L7C0-F1
#
_cell.length_a   1.000
_cell.length_b   1.000
_cell.length_c   1.000
_cell.angle_alpha   90.00
_cell.angle_beta   90.00
_cell.angle_gamma   90.00
#
_symmetry.space_group_name_H-M   'P 1'
#
loop_
_entity.id
_entity.type
_entity.pdbx_description
1 polymer ?
#
loop_
_entity_poly.entity_id
_entity_poly.type
_entity_poly.pdbx_seq_one_letter_code
_entity_poly.pdbx_strand_id
1 'polypeptide(L)'
;MYLVQGLMTMVIGFATYFWMVDFPEKAQNSLWFLTKEEQEMAVRRIQRDRRDVKAEVFAWRKVLVHAKDVKVYGFACMYFLLNLVSTSMSYFLPIILSGMGYDENRSILLSAPPYYYAVLPVIFTSVIGDRYKLRGPVIIFNSICLITGFGMLGFAKQVTVRYIGTYLVTGAYVSNWAAITTFQTSNITGQWKRAFTAAACTAMNGAGGIAGSYIIMQKEAPRYPTAVWISIGSHLLIIGFVVAFSGYFYVANKRQRAGKAVLERTEGFRYAF
;
A
#
# COMPACT_ATOMS: atom_id res chain seq x y z
N MET A 1 -9.40 -2.62 27.31
CA MET A 1 -8.69 -2.49 26.02
C MET A 1 -7.90 -1.18 25.93
N TYR A 2 -8.55 0.00 25.95
CA TYR A 2 -7.89 1.30 25.78
C TYR A 2 -6.76 1.61 26.78
N LEU A 3 -6.92 1.27 28.07
CA LEU A 3 -5.88 1.49 29.08
C LEU A 3 -4.64 0.62 28.86
N VAL A 4 -4.82 -0.66 28.55
CA VAL A 4 -3.72 -1.60 28.31
C VAL A 4 -2.96 -1.21 27.04
N GLN A 5 -3.68 -0.94 25.95
CA GLN A 5 -3.07 -0.53 24.69
C GLN A 5 -2.38 0.83 24.81
N GLY A 6 -3.01 1.79 25.50
CA GLY A 6 -2.44 3.10 25.80
C GLY A 6 -1.15 3.02 26.60
N LEU A 7 -1.13 2.21 27.66
CA LEU A 7 0.06 1.98 28.48
C LEU A 7 1.20 1.35 27.67
N MET A 8 0.91 0.35 26.83
CA MET A 8 1.92 -0.24 25.95
C MET A 8 2.50 0.80 24.98
N THR A 9 1.67 1.66 24.37
CA THR A 9 2.18 2.76 23.52
C THR A 9 3.01 3.77 24.30
N MET A 10 2.67 4.07 25.56
CA MET A 10 3.49 4.97 26.40
C MET A 10 4.87 4.37 26.68
N VAL A 11 4.93 3.08 27.03
CA VAL A 11 6.19 2.36 27.27
C VAL A 11 7.04 2.30 26.01
N ILE A 12 6.44 1.92 24.88
CA ILE A 12 7.14 1.88 23.59
C ILE A 12 7.59 3.29 23.18
N GLY A 13 6.74 4.31 23.35
CA GLY A 13 7.06 5.71 23.05
C GLY A 13 8.28 6.19 23.85
N PHE A 14 8.31 5.89 25.14
CA PHE A 14 9.45 6.19 26.01
C PHE A 14 10.70 5.45 25.56
N ALA A 15 10.61 4.15 25.27
CA ALA A 15 11.73 3.37 24.76
C ALA A 15 12.25 3.91 23.42
N THR A 16 11.35 4.29 22.49
CA THR A 16 11.73 4.88 21.21
C THR A 16 12.37 6.25 21.36
N TYR A 17 12.01 7.05 22.38
CA TYR A 17 12.69 8.32 22.64
C TYR A 17 14.19 8.12 22.96
N PHE A 18 14.53 7.05 23.69
CA PHE A 18 15.93 6.70 23.95
C PHE A 18 16.64 6.06 22.76
N TRP A 19 15.91 5.45 21.83
CA TRP A 19 16.48 4.69 20.72
C TRP A 19 16.49 5.43 19.37
N MET A 20 15.65 6.48 19.21
CA MET A 20 15.47 7.17 17.95
C MET A 20 16.59 8.19 17.72
N VAL A 21 17.32 8.03 16.62
CA VAL A 21 18.37 8.94 16.16
C VAL A 21 17.81 9.80 15.04
N ASP A 22 17.75 11.12 15.26
CA ASP A 22 17.08 12.07 14.35
C ASP A 22 17.61 12.03 12.91
N PHE A 23 18.94 11.94 12.72
CA PHE A 23 19.56 11.89 11.40
C PHE A 23 20.92 11.16 11.46
N PRO A 24 21.34 10.43 10.42
CA PRO A 24 22.65 9.79 10.36
C PRO A 24 23.82 10.79 10.47
N GLU A 25 23.59 12.08 10.23
CA GLU A 25 24.58 13.15 10.45
C GLU A 25 24.76 13.51 11.94
N LYS A 26 23.75 13.24 12.78
CA LYS A 26 23.78 13.40 14.25
C LYS A 26 24.05 12.09 15.00
N ALA A 27 24.42 11.02 14.28
CA ALA A 27 24.69 9.69 14.84
C ALA A 27 25.83 9.68 15.87
N GLN A 28 26.66 10.73 15.93
CA GLN A 28 27.72 10.91 16.92
C GLN A 28 27.19 11.04 18.37
N ASN A 29 25.91 11.39 18.55
CA ASN A 29 25.29 11.56 19.87
C ASN A 29 24.50 10.32 20.34
N SER A 30 24.48 9.24 19.57
CA SER A 30 23.76 8.01 19.93
C SER A 30 24.70 7.00 20.54
N LEU A 31 24.33 6.47 21.71
CA LEU A 31 24.97 5.33 22.32
C LEU A 31 24.82 4.12 21.38
N TRP A 32 25.93 3.71 20.77
CA TRP A 32 26.14 2.35 20.25
C TRP A 32 25.52 1.95 18.89
N PHE A 33 25.35 2.85 17.91
CA PHE A 33 24.69 2.47 16.65
C PHE A 33 25.54 2.48 15.36
N LEU A 34 26.44 3.44 15.10
CA LEU A 34 27.29 3.41 13.89
C LEU A 34 28.73 3.83 14.19
N THR A 35 29.69 3.04 13.69
CA THR A 35 31.10 3.46 13.59
C THR A 35 31.22 4.55 12.52
N LYS A 36 32.22 5.46 12.63
CA LYS A 36 32.44 6.54 11.64
C LYS A 36 32.50 6.01 10.19
N GLU A 37 33.09 4.84 9.98
CA GLU A 37 33.20 4.20 8.66
C GLU A 37 31.85 3.70 8.12
N GLU A 38 30.99 3.15 8.98
CA GLU A 38 29.65 2.69 8.61
C GLU A 38 28.72 3.87 8.34
N GLN A 39 28.89 4.97 9.09
CA GLN A 39 28.20 6.23 8.85
C GLN A 39 28.57 6.81 7.47
N GLU A 40 29.87 6.87 7.14
CA GLU A 40 30.30 7.31 5.82
C GLU A 40 29.80 6.38 4.71
N MET A 41 29.80 5.06 4.93
CA MET A 41 29.27 4.12 3.95
C MET A 41 27.76 4.30 3.75
N ALA A 42 26.99 4.51 4.83
CA ALA A 42 25.56 4.79 4.77
C ALA A 42 25.27 6.12 4.06
N VAL A 43 26.02 7.18 4.38
CA VAL A 43 25.91 8.49 3.71
C VAL A 43 26.28 8.37 2.23
N ARG A 44 27.35 7.65 1.88
CA ARG A 44 27.71 7.39 0.46
C ARG A 44 26.65 6.57 -0.25
N ARG A 45 26.01 5.60 0.42
CA ARG A 45 24.89 4.82 -0.14
C ARG A 45 23.68 5.71 -0.38
N ILE A 46 23.32 6.57 0.57
CA ILE A 46 22.24 7.55 0.45
C ILE A 46 22.55 8.57 -0.65
N GLN A 47 23.80 9.04 -0.76
CA GLN A 47 24.26 9.93 -1.82
C GLN A 47 24.19 9.28 -3.20
N ARG A 48 24.62 8.01 -3.32
CA ARG A 48 24.60 7.24 -4.56
C ARG A 48 23.18 6.88 -5.00
N ASP A 49 22.30 6.60 -4.05
CA ASP A 49 20.94 6.11 -4.32
C ASP A 49 19.93 7.26 -4.45
N ARG A 50 20.15 8.41 -3.79
CA ARG A 50 19.11 9.45 -3.67
C ARG A 50 19.54 10.89 -3.96
N ARG A 51 20.84 11.25 -3.90
CA ARG A 51 21.31 12.67 -4.00
C ARG A 51 20.48 13.67 -3.13
N ASP A 52 19.84 13.20 -2.05
CA ASP A 52 18.85 13.94 -1.24
C ASP A 52 19.49 14.66 -0.02
N VAL A 53 20.80 14.93 -0.01
CA VAL A 53 21.52 15.41 1.20
C VAL A 53 21.32 16.90 1.49
N LYS A 54 20.90 17.71 0.53
CA LYS A 54 20.59 19.13 0.79
C LYS A 54 19.09 19.27 1.04
N ALA A 55 18.71 19.55 2.30
CA ALA A 55 17.37 19.98 2.64
C ALA A 55 17.01 21.19 1.77
N GLU A 56 16.08 21.03 0.83
CA GLU A 56 15.66 22.16 0.00
C GLU A 56 14.87 23.15 0.84
N VAL A 57 15.15 24.45 0.68
CA VAL A 57 14.36 25.51 1.35
C VAL A 57 12.90 25.39 0.94
N PHE A 58 12.02 25.35 1.95
CA PHE A 58 10.57 25.25 1.77
C PHE A 58 10.03 26.43 0.96
N ALA A 59 9.28 26.12 -0.09
CA ALA A 59 8.52 27.11 -0.85
C ALA A 59 7.26 26.46 -1.40
N TRP A 60 6.10 27.06 -1.13
CA TRP A 60 4.80 26.57 -1.61
C TRP A 60 4.75 26.34 -3.11
N ARG A 61 5.45 27.19 -3.88
CA ARG A 61 5.57 27.04 -5.33
C ARG A 61 6.28 25.74 -5.73
N LYS A 62 7.27 25.27 -4.97
CA LYS A 62 7.97 24.00 -5.25
C LYS A 62 7.06 22.79 -4.98
N VAL A 63 6.20 22.87 -3.96
CA VAL A 63 5.24 21.82 -3.63
C VAL A 63 4.11 21.75 -4.67
N LEU A 64 3.49 22.88 -4.99
CA LEU A 64 2.32 22.95 -5.88
C LEU A 64 2.65 22.64 -7.35
N VAL A 65 3.91 22.79 -7.77
CA VAL A 65 4.33 22.38 -9.13
C VAL A 65 4.08 20.88 -9.36
N HIS A 66 4.14 20.06 -8.32
CA HIS A 66 3.88 18.62 -8.40
C HIS A 66 2.39 18.27 -8.54
N ALA A 67 1.48 19.20 -8.28
CA ALA A 67 0.06 19.02 -8.54
C ALA A 67 -0.26 18.88 -10.04
N LYS A 68 0.65 19.22 -10.95
CA LYS A 68 0.47 18.99 -12.40
C LYS A 68 0.87 17.58 -12.83
N ASP A 69 1.45 16.78 -11.95
CA ASP A 69 1.89 15.43 -12.29
C ASP A 69 0.76 14.41 -12.16
N VAL A 70 0.31 13.90 -13.30
CA VAL A 70 -0.76 12.90 -13.43
C VAL A 70 -0.44 11.62 -12.64
N LYS A 71 0.83 11.29 -12.39
CA LYS A 71 1.22 10.11 -11.61
C LYS A 71 0.71 10.18 -10.18
N VAL A 72 0.74 11.37 -9.57
CA VAL A 72 0.29 11.57 -8.19
C VAL A 72 -1.17 11.18 -8.06
N TYR A 73 -2.00 11.59 -9.01
CA TYR A 73 -3.42 11.25 -9.03
C TYR A 73 -3.65 9.76 -9.28
N GLY A 74 -2.90 9.11 -10.17
CA GLY A 74 -3.06 7.67 -10.38
C GLY A 74 -2.68 6.85 -9.14
N PHE A 75 -1.59 7.20 -8.43
CA PHE A 75 -1.28 6.57 -7.15
C PHE A 75 -2.37 6.86 -6.10
N ALA A 76 -2.83 8.10 -5.99
CA ALA A 76 -3.88 8.47 -5.05
C ALA A 76 -5.20 7.71 -5.33
N CYS A 77 -5.57 7.53 -6.60
CA CYS A 77 -6.69 6.68 -7.00
C CYS A 77 -6.49 5.21 -6.63
N MET A 78 -5.29 4.65 -6.82
CA MET A 78 -4.98 3.28 -6.39
C MET A 78 -5.14 3.11 -4.87
N TYR A 79 -4.69 4.08 -4.06
CA TYR A 79 -4.89 4.06 -2.60
C TYR A 79 -6.35 4.20 -2.19
N PHE A 80 -7.14 5.01 -2.92
CA PHE A 80 -8.58 5.12 -2.71
C PHE A 80 -9.28 3.78 -2.94
N LEU A 81 -9.04 3.16 -4.10
CA LEU A 81 -9.66 1.90 -4.50
C LEU A 81 -9.26 0.75 -3.57
N LEU A 82 -7.99 0.73 -3.14
CA LEU A 82 -7.52 -0.27 -2.19
C LEU A 82 -8.17 -0.11 -0.81
N ASN A 83 -8.26 1.12 -0.30
CA ASN A 83 -8.84 1.33 1.02
C ASN A 83 -10.36 1.13 1.05
N LEU A 84 -11.03 1.43 -0.06
CA LEU A 84 -12.45 1.13 -0.24
C LEU A 84 -12.74 -0.34 0.06
N VAL A 85 -11.96 -1.25 -0.52
CA VAL A 85 -12.13 -2.70 -0.30
C VAL A 85 -11.63 -3.12 1.09
N SER A 86 -10.48 -2.60 1.53
CA SER A 86 -9.90 -2.91 2.85
C SER A 86 -10.86 -2.56 4.00
N THR A 87 -11.46 -1.38 3.94
CA THR A 87 -12.41 -0.89 4.94
C THR A 87 -13.70 -1.71 4.90
N SER A 88 -14.24 -1.95 3.70
CA SER A 88 -15.42 -2.79 3.52
C SER A 88 -15.24 -4.20 4.08
N MET A 89 -14.11 -4.85 3.80
CA MET A 89 -13.85 -6.19 4.34
C MET A 89 -13.69 -6.15 5.86
N SER A 90 -12.99 -5.16 6.40
CA SER A 90 -12.69 -5.14 7.85
C SER A 90 -13.90 -4.90 8.73
N TYR A 91 -14.83 -4.05 8.31
CA TYR A 91 -16.03 -3.79 9.12
C TYR A 91 -17.12 -4.85 8.92
N PHE A 92 -17.23 -5.42 7.73
CA PHE A 92 -18.37 -6.24 7.38
C PHE A 92 -18.07 -7.72 7.24
N LEU A 93 -16.82 -8.17 7.36
CA LEU A 93 -16.51 -9.60 7.37
C LEU A 93 -17.31 -10.38 8.44
N PRO A 94 -17.42 -9.93 9.71
CA PRO A 94 -18.26 -10.62 10.70
C PRO A 94 -19.74 -10.65 10.30
N ILE A 95 -20.23 -9.58 9.68
CA ILE A 95 -21.63 -9.47 9.22
C ILE A 95 -21.89 -10.44 8.07
N ILE A 96 -20.95 -10.55 7.13
CA ILE A 96 -21.00 -11.49 6.01
C ILE A 96 -21.01 -12.93 6.55
N LEU A 97 -20.17 -13.24 7.56
CA LEU A 97 -20.12 -14.56 8.21
C LEU A 97 -21.42 -14.88 8.95
N SER A 98 -21.99 -13.91 9.67
CA SER A 98 -23.30 -14.08 10.31
C SER A 98 -24.39 -14.37 9.27
N GLY A 99 -24.35 -13.67 8.13
CA GLY A 99 -25.21 -13.96 6.97
C GLY A 99 -24.97 -15.32 6.31
N MET A 100 -23.92 -16.06 6.66
CA MET A 100 -23.72 -17.46 6.24
C MET A 100 -24.33 -18.49 7.21
N GLY A 101 -24.94 -18.04 8.31
CA GLY A 101 -25.57 -18.90 9.32
C GLY A 101 -24.70 -19.18 10.55
N TYR A 102 -23.59 -18.46 10.73
CA TYR A 102 -22.80 -18.51 11.96
C TYR A 102 -23.41 -17.59 13.03
N ASP A 103 -23.32 -18.03 14.29
CA ASP A 103 -23.66 -17.19 15.46
C ASP A 103 -22.80 -15.92 15.50
N GLU A 104 -23.27 -14.85 16.15
CA GLU A 104 -22.57 -13.56 16.20
C GLU A 104 -21.17 -13.69 16.83
N ASN A 105 -21.08 -14.39 17.97
CA ASN A 105 -19.80 -14.62 18.65
C ASN A 105 -18.86 -15.48 17.79
N ARG A 106 -19.41 -16.50 17.13
CA ARG A 106 -18.62 -17.35 16.22
C ARG A 106 -18.14 -16.57 14.99
N SER A 107 -18.95 -15.65 14.47
CA SER A 107 -18.61 -14.84 13.30
C SER A 107 -17.45 -13.88 13.59
N ILE A 108 -17.42 -13.27 14.77
CA ILE A 108 -16.30 -12.44 15.23
C ILE A 108 -15.03 -13.30 15.34
N LEU A 109 -15.11 -14.46 15.99
CA LEU A 109 -13.96 -15.37 16.11
C LEU A 109 -13.44 -15.86 14.75
N LEU A 110 -14.34 -16.21 13.82
CA LEU A 110 -14.00 -16.67 12.47
C LEU A 110 -13.49 -15.57 11.54
N SER A 111 -13.66 -14.30 11.91
CA SER A 111 -13.13 -13.16 11.16
C SER A 111 -11.64 -12.96 11.38
N ALA A 112 -11.07 -13.40 12.50
CA ALA A 112 -9.66 -13.20 12.82
C ALA A 112 -8.68 -14.07 12.00
N PRO A 113 -8.93 -15.39 11.77
CA PRO A 113 -8.02 -16.25 11.02
C PRO A 113 -7.63 -15.76 9.61
N PRO A 114 -8.54 -15.19 8.78
CA PRO A 114 -8.16 -14.57 7.51
C PRO A 114 -7.06 -13.50 7.63
N TYR A 115 -7.05 -12.70 8.70
CA TYR A 115 -6.03 -11.68 8.93
C TYR A 115 -4.68 -12.27 9.34
N TYR A 116 -4.67 -13.32 10.16
CA TYR A 116 -3.43 -14.05 10.47
C TYR A 116 -2.86 -14.72 9.22
N TYR A 117 -3.71 -15.32 8.40
CA TYR A 117 -3.31 -15.91 7.12
C TYR A 117 -2.68 -14.87 6.20
N ALA A 118 -3.19 -13.63 6.17
CA ALA A 118 -2.72 -12.58 5.27
C ALA A 118 -1.23 -12.22 5.45
N VAL A 119 -0.61 -12.56 6.58
CA VAL A 119 0.84 -12.40 6.78
C VAL A 119 1.65 -13.21 5.77
N LEU A 120 1.22 -14.44 5.46
CA LEU A 120 1.93 -15.34 4.54
C LEU A 120 2.01 -14.81 3.10
N PRO A 121 0.89 -14.46 2.42
CA PRO A 121 0.94 -13.93 1.07
C PRO A 121 1.64 -12.57 1.02
N VAL A 122 1.55 -11.74 2.06
CA VAL A 122 2.28 -10.46 2.12
C VAL A 122 3.78 -10.68 2.08
N ILE A 123 4.30 -11.56 2.93
CA ILE A 123 5.74 -11.87 2.96
C ILE A 123 6.17 -12.49 1.63
N PHE A 124 5.41 -13.48 1.14
CA PHE A 124 5.73 -14.18 -0.11
C PHE A 124 5.80 -13.21 -1.30
N THR A 125 4.78 -12.39 -1.48
CA THR A 125 4.69 -11.44 -2.60
C THR A 125 5.70 -10.30 -2.47
N SER A 126 6.00 -9.86 -1.24
CA SER A 126 7.04 -8.85 -0.98
C SER A 126 8.44 -9.38 -1.30
N VAL A 127 8.77 -10.58 -0.84
CA VAL A 127 10.08 -11.22 -1.12
C VAL A 127 10.26 -11.46 -2.62
N ILE A 128 9.22 -11.93 -3.31
CA ILE A 128 9.26 -12.12 -4.77
C ILE A 128 9.40 -10.77 -5.48
N GLY A 129 8.61 -9.77 -5.09
CA GLY A 129 8.67 -8.43 -5.66
C GLY A 129 10.03 -7.77 -5.49
N ASP A 130 10.68 -7.97 -4.35
CA ASP A 130 12.03 -7.46 -4.08
C ASP A 130 13.12 -8.24 -4.82
N ARG A 131 13.03 -9.57 -4.86
CA ARG A 131 14.04 -10.43 -5.50
C ARG A 131 14.07 -10.24 -7.02
N TYR A 132 12.90 -10.18 -7.66
CA TYR A 132 12.80 -10.03 -9.11
C TYR A 132 12.69 -8.58 -9.57
N LYS A 133 12.57 -7.62 -8.65
CA LYS A 133 12.30 -6.19 -8.93
C LYS A 133 11.08 -6.00 -9.84
N LEU A 134 10.10 -6.90 -9.71
CA LEU A 134 8.83 -6.89 -10.43
C LEU A 134 7.76 -6.31 -9.49
N ARG A 135 7.44 -5.04 -9.65
CA ARG A 135 6.46 -4.31 -8.83
C ARG A 135 5.06 -4.41 -9.44
N GLY A 136 4.91 -4.12 -10.74
CA GLY A 136 3.62 -4.17 -11.43
C GLY A 136 3.00 -5.56 -11.48
N PRO A 137 3.73 -6.62 -11.91
CA PRO A 137 3.18 -7.97 -11.96
C PRO A 137 2.71 -8.52 -10.61
N VAL A 138 3.37 -8.14 -9.51
CA VAL A 138 2.96 -8.55 -8.15
C VAL A 138 1.62 -7.90 -7.77
N ILE A 139 1.42 -6.62 -8.08
CA ILE A 139 0.13 -5.94 -7.85
C ILE A 139 -0.98 -6.59 -8.69
N ILE A 140 -0.69 -6.94 -9.95
CA ILE A 140 -1.67 -7.59 -10.83
C ILE A 140 -2.03 -8.98 -10.29
N PHE A 141 -1.04 -9.79 -9.91
CA PHE A 141 -1.26 -11.11 -9.32
C PHE A 141 -2.16 -11.05 -8.08
N ASN A 142 -1.83 -10.17 -7.13
CA ASN A 142 -2.65 -9.96 -5.93
C ASN A 142 -4.06 -9.49 -6.28
N SER A 143 -4.21 -8.59 -7.25
CA SER A 143 -5.53 -8.11 -7.69
C SER A 143 -6.36 -9.22 -8.32
N ILE A 144 -5.75 -10.13 -9.09
CA ILE A 144 -6.43 -11.32 -9.65
C ILE A 144 -6.87 -12.28 -8.53
N CYS A 145 -6.00 -12.53 -7.55
CA CYS A 145 -6.35 -13.33 -6.37
C CYS A 145 -7.57 -12.75 -5.65
N LEU A 146 -7.61 -11.43 -5.47
CA LEU A 146 -8.75 -10.77 -4.85
C LEU A 146 -10.04 -10.90 -5.68
N ILE A 147 -9.97 -10.69 -6.99
CA ILE A 147 -11.14 -10.86 -7.89
C ILE A 147 -11.67 -12.30 -7.78
N THR A 148 -10.77 -13.29 -7.76
CA THR A 148 -11.12 -14.70 -7.58
C THR A 148 -11.76 -14.94 -6.21
N GLY A 149 -11.21 -14.34 -5.15
CA GLY A 149 -11.73 -14.46 -3.78
C GLY A 149 -13.13 -13.85 -3.63
N PHE A 150 -13.38 -12.69 -4.21
CA PHE A 150 -14.72 -12.10 -4.27
C PHE A 150 -15.67 -12.92 -5.15
N GLY A 151 -15.18 -13.54 -6.22
CA GLY A 151 -15.93 -14.51 -7.02
C GLY A 151 -16.40 -15.70 -6.18
N MET A 152 -15.51 -16.27 -5.36
CA MET A 152 -15.83 -17.35 -4.42
C MET A 152 -16.80 -16.88 -3.33
N LEU A 153 -16.62 -15.67 -2.80
CA LEU A 153 -17.45 -15.12 -1.72
C LEU A 153 -18.89 -14.81 -2.18
N GLY A 154 -19.04 -14.24 -3.38
CA GLY A 154 -20.30 -13.73 -3.91
C GLY A 154 -21.14 -14.77 -4.67
N PHE A 155 -20.52 -15.64 -5.46
CA PHE A 155 -21.24 -16.54 -6.39
C PHE A 155 -21.34 -17.99 -5.91
N ALA A 156 -20.50 -18.43 -4.98
CA ALA A 156 -20.57 -19.82 -4.50
C ALA A 156 -21.79 -20.07 -3.61
N LYS A 157 -22.41 -21.25 -3.76
CA LYS A 157 -23.51 -21.69 -2.90
C LYS A 157 -23.02 -22.34 -1.59
N GLN A 158 -21.84 -22.95 -1.61
CA GLN A 158 -21.27 -23.65 -0.47
C GLN A 158 -20.60 -22.67 0.51
N VAL A 159 -20.95 -22.74 1.80
CA VAL A 159 -20.39 -21.88 2.86
C VAL A 159 -18.88 -22.03 2.99
N THR A 160 -18.35 -23.25 2.88
CA THR A 160 -16.89 -23.51 2.92
C THR A 160 -16.14 -22.76 1.83
N VAL A 161 -16.66 -22.74 0.60
CA VAL A 161 -16.04 -22.04 -0.53
C VAL A 161 -16.07 -20.52 -0.31
N ARG A 162 -17.19 -19.99 0.21
CA ARG A 162 -17.31 -18.57 0.55
C ARG A 162 -16.33 -18.18 1.65
N TYR A 163 -16.16 -19.03 2.68
CA TYR A 163 -15.20 -18.80 3.76
C TYR A 163 -13.76 -18.79 3.25
N ILE A 164 -13.36 -19.76 2.42
CA ILE A 164 -12.02 -19.76 1.78
C ILE A 164 -11.82 -18.49 0.93
N GLY A 165 -12.86 -18.01 0.26
CA GLY A 165 -12.84 -16.73 -0.45
C GLY A 165 -12.40 -15.56 0.42
N THR A 166 -12.82 -15.51 1.70
CA THR A 166 -12.41 -14.46 2.64
C THR A 166 -10.91 -14.45 2.93
N TYR A 167 -10.26 -15.63 2.98
CA TYR A 167 -8.81 -15.73 3.17
C TYR A 167 -8.07 -15.18 1.96
N LEU A 168 -8.55 -15.52 0.77
CA LEU A 168 -7.93 -15.07 -0.47
C LEU A 168 -8.09 -13.56 -0.66
N VAL A 169 -9.27 -13.01 -0.39
CA VAL A 169 -9.51 -11.55 -0.42
C VAL A 169 -8.61 -10.84 0.58
N THR A 170 -8.59 -11.29 1.84
CA THR A 170 -7.84 -10.64 2.91
C THR A 170 -6.34 -10.70 2.68
N GLY A 171 -5.82 -11.86 2.27
CA GLY A 171 -4.41 -11.98 1.87
C GLY A 171 -4.04 -11.07 0.70
N ALA A 172 -4.90 -10.98 -0.30
CA ALA A 172 -4.63 -10.22 -1.52
C ALA A 172 -4.62 -8.70 -1.31
N TYR A 173 -5.62 -8.12 -0.62
CA TYR A 173 -5.63 -6.67 -0.44
C TYR A 173 -4.51 -6.21 0.52
N VAL A 174 -4.21 -6.97 1.58
CA VAL A 174 -3.10 -6.66 2.49
C VAL A 174 -1.76 -6.73 1.75
N SER A 175 -1.58 -7.72 0.87
CA SER A 175 -0.39 -7.81 0.01
C SER A 175 -0.29 -6.64 -0.96
N ASN A 176 -1.42 -6.17 -1.51
CA ASN A 176 -1.47 -5.00 -2.37
C ASN A 176 -1.08 -3.70 -1.67
N TRP A 177 -1.35 -3.55 -0.37
CA TRP A 177 -0.88 -2.39 0.40
C TRP A 177 0.64 -2.26 0.39
N ALA A 178 1.35 -3.36 0.65
CA ALA A 178 2.80 -3.39 0.60
C ALA A 178 3.30 -3.14 -0.84
N ALA A 179 2.72 -3.84 -1.82
CA ALA A 179 3.17 -3.75 -3.22
C ALA A 179 2.98 -2.35 -3.83
N ILE A 180 1.82 -1.70 -3.60
CA ILE A 180 1.53 -0.35 -4.10
C ILE A 180 2.40 0.70 -3.40
N THR A 181 2.64 0.56 -2.10
CA THR A 181 3.55 1.46 -1.36
C THR A 181 4.97 1.40 -1.92
N THR A 182 5.47 0.20 -2.20
CA THR A 182 6.80 0.06 -2.79
C THR A 182 6.84 0.53 -4.24
N PHE A 183 5.75 0.35 -5.00
CA PHE A 183 5.63 0.86 -6.36
C PHE A 183 5.59 2.40 -6.42
N GLN A 184 4.91 3.06 -5.47
CA GLN A 184 4.90 4.52 -5.34
C GLN A 184 6.29 5.04 -4.99
N THR A 185 6.91 4.52 -3.92
CA THR A 185 8.19 5.02 -3.41
C THR A 185 9.34 4.82 -4.39
N SER A 186 9.28 3.77 -5.22
CA SER A 186 10.28 3.50 -6.27
C SER A 186 10.14 4.41 -7.49
N ASN A 187 8.94 4.93 -7.77
CA ASN A 187 8.65 5.69 -8.99
C ASN A 187 8.52 7.21 -8.77
N ILE A 188 8.61 7.67 -7.52
CA ILE A 188 8.53 9.09 -7.16
C ILE A 188 9.84 9.53 -6.51
N THR A 189 10.53 10.46 -7.17
CA THR A 189 11.78 11.06 -6.70
C THR A 189 11.59 12.54 -6.38
N GLY A 190 12.49 13.08 -5.54
CA GLY A 190 12.44 14.46 -5.06
C GLY A 190 11.69 14.61 -3.73
N GLN A 191 12.30 15.33 -2.79
CA GLN A 191 11.79 15.53 -1.43
C GLN A 191 10.37 16.09 -1.40
N TRP A 192 10.12 17.22 -2.07
CA TRP A 192 8.80 17.87 -2.08
C TRP A 192 7.75 17.10 -2.86
N LYS A 193 8.14 16.38 -3.92
CA LYS A 193 7.22 15.53 -4.69
C LYS A 193 6.75 14.34 -3.87
N ARG A 194 7.66 13.68 -3.15
CA ARG A 194 7.31 12.56 -2.24
C ARG A 194 6.38 13.05 -1.14
N ALA A 195 6.66 14.20 -0.53
CA ALA A 195 5.81 14.79 0.50
C ALA A 195 4.40 15.11 -0.04
N PHE A 196 4.30 15.77 -1.20
CA PHE A 196 3.02 16.07 -1.83
C PHE A 196 2.25 14.80 -2.20
N THR A 197 2.93 13.81 -2.78
CA THR A 197 2.29 12.55 -3.16
C THR A 197 1.82 11.77 -1.94
N ALA A 198 2.61 11.71 -0.87
CA ALA A 198 2.21 11.08 0.38
C ALA A 198 0.96 11.76 0.96
N ALA A 199 0.91 13.10 0.98
CA ALA A 199 -0.27 13.84 1.43
C ALA A 199 -1.51 13.54 0.57
N ALA A 200 -1.36 13.56 -0.76
CA ALA A 200 -2.46 13.24 -1.69
C ALA A 200 -2.96 11.80 -1.55
N CYS A 201 -2.04 10.83 -1.46
CA CYS A 201 -2.38 9.43 -1.22
C CYS A 201 -3.10 9.25 0.11
N THR A 202 -2.64 9.88 1.20
CA THR A 202 -3.30 9.81 2.52
C THR A 202 -4.69 10.43 2.49
N ALA A 203 -4.89 11.57 1.82
CA ALA A 203 -6.20 12.20 1.69
C ALA A 203 -7.18 11.28 0.94
N MET A 204 -6.76 10.74 -0.21
CA MET A 204 -7.56 9.79 -0.98
C MET A 204 -7.75 8.46 -0.27
N ASN A 205 -6.81 8.06 0.57
CA ASN A 205 -6.96 6.91 1.44
C ASN A 205 -8.11 7.11 2.42
N GLY A 206 -8.18 8.25 3.11
CA GLY A 206 -9.31 8.60 3.97
C GLY A 206 -10.64 8.60 3.22
N ALA A 207 -10.69 9.20 2.03
CA ALA A 207 -11.88 9.19 1.18
C ALA A 207 -12.31 7.76 0.78
N GLY A 208 -11.34 6.87 0.51
CA GLY A 208 -11.59 5.46 0.21
C GLY A 208 -12.21 4.72 1.40
N GLY A 209 -11.76 5.03 2.63
CA GLY A 209 -12.37 4.49 3.85
C GLY A 209 -13.82 4.93 4.03
N ILE A 210 -14.13 6.21 3.77
CA ILE A 210 -15.51 6.71 3.79
C ILE A 210 -16.34 5.99 2.73
N ALA A 211 -15.88 5.89 1.49
CA ALA A 211 -16.61 5.18 0.45
C ALA A 211 -16.84 3.70 0.82
N GLY A 212 -15.81 3.03 1.34
CA GLY A 212 -15.83 1.62 1.73
C GLY A 212 -16.82 1.28 2.86
N SER A 213 -17.18 2.24 3.72
CA SER A 213 -18.21 2.01 4.74
C SER A 213 -19.64 2.00 4.18
N TYR A 214 -19.86 2.61 3.01
CA TYR A 214 -21.19 2.69 2.37
C TYR A 214 -21.43 1.64 1.28
N ILE A 215 -20.41 0.92 0.81
CA ILE A 215 -20.59 -0.05 -0.29
C ILE A 215 -21.36 -1.31 0.14
N ILE A 216 -21.31 -1.68 1.43
CA ILE A 216 -22.08 -2.80 1.97
C ILE A 216 -23.40 -2.27 2.52
N MET A 217 -24.46 -2.49 1.76
CA MET A 217 -25.80 -2.04 2.10
C MET A 217 -26.56 -3.18 2.79
N GLN A 218 -27.14 -2.92 3.97
CA GLN A 218 -27.90 -3.93 4.72
C GLN A 218 -29.09 -4.49 3.93
N LYS A 219 -29.70 -3.69 3.04
CA LYS A 219 -30.80 -4.09 2.14
C LYS A 219 -30.43 -5.24 1.18
N GLU A 220 -29.13 -5.49 0.99
CA GLU A 220 -28.61 -6.51 0.09
C GLU A 220 -28.11 -7.77 0.81
N ALA A 221 -28.36 -7.87 2.11
CA ALA A 221 -28.05 -9.06 2.88
C ALA A 221 -28.77 -10.29 2.30
N PRO A 222 -28.17 -11.49 2.35
CA PRO A 222 -26.85 -11.84 2.90
C PRO A 222 -25.73 -11.96 1.84
N ARG A 223 -26.01 -11.58 0.58
CA ARG A 223 -25.09 -11.78 -0.55
C ARG A 223 -24.32 -10.54 -0.97
N TYR A 224 -24.80 -9.34 -0.63
CA TYR A 224 -24.13 -8.06 -0.87
C TYR A 224 -23.53 -7.92 -2.29
N PRO A 225 -24.29 -8.20 -3.37
CA PRO A 225 -23.78 -8.17 -4.74
C PRO A 225 -23.13 -6.85 -5.12
N THR A 226 -23.65 -5.70 -4.66
CA THR A 226 -23.08 -4.40 -4.99
C THR A 226 -21.66 -4.26 -4.44
N ALA A 227 -21.42 -4.68 -3.20
CA ALA A 227 -20.10 -4.66 -2.60
C ALA A 227 -19.11 -5.58 -3.34
N VAL A 228 -19.57 -6.76 -3.76
CA VAL A 228 -18.75 -7.72 -4.53
C VAL A 228 -18.36 -7.11 -5.88
N TRP A 229 -19.32 -6.57 -6.64
CA TRP A 229 -19.06 -5.98 -7.96
C TRP A 229 -18.22 -4.71 -7.87
N ILE A 230 -18.46 -3.84 -6.89
CA ILE A 230 -17.63 -2.65 -6.68
C ILE A 230 -16.20 -3.07 -6.32
N SER A 231 -16.01 -4.08 -5.48
CA SER A 231 -14.68 -4.56 -5.07
C SER A 231 -13.90 -5.16 -6.25
N ILE A 232 -14.58 -5.96 -7.09
CA ILE A 232 -14.03 -6.50 -8.34
C ILE A 232 -13.67 -5.37 -9.30
N GLY A 233 -14.61 -4.44 -9.55
CA GLY A 233 -14.40 -3.29 -10.42
C GLY A 233 -13.24 -2.40 -9.96
N SER A 234 -13.11 -2.20 -8.65
CA SER A 234 -12.02 -1.43 -8.05
C SER A 234 -10.65 -2.07 -8.34
N HIS A 235 -10.54 -3.39 -8.25
CA HIS A 235 -9.28 -4.09 -8.53
C HIS A 235 -9.00 -4.25 -10.03
N LEU A 236 -10.03 -4.32 -10.87
CA LEU A 236 -9.86 -4.18 -12.33
C LEU A 236 -9.32 -2.80 -12.71
N LEU A 237 -9.81 -1.74 -12.07
CA LEU A 237 -9.28 -0.39 -12.26
C LEU A 237 -7.84 -0.27 -11.76
N ILE A 238 -7.48 -0.87 -10.63
CA ILE A 238 -6.09 -0.94 -10.16
C ILE A 238 -5.21 -1.63 -11.20
N ILE A 239 -5.63 -2.77 -11.76
CA ILE A 239 -4.90 -3.44 -12.85
C ILE A 239 -4.74 -2.50 -14.05
N GLY A 240 -5.80 -1.78 -14.44
CA GLY A 240 -5.76 -0.79 -15.51
C GLY A 240 -4.73 0.31 -15.26
N PHE A 241 -4.68 0.88 -14.05
CA PHE A 241 -3.67 1.87 -13.66
C PHE A 241 -2.26 1.30 -13.70
N VAL A 242 -2.05 0.09 -13.18
CA VAL A 242 -0.73 -0.57 -13.20
C VAL A 242 -0.27 -0.81 -14.64
N VAL A 243 -1.13 -1.34 -15.51
CA VAL A 243 -0.79 -1.56 -16.93
C VAL A 243 -0.48 -0.24 -17.63
N ALA A 244 -1.27 0.81 -17.40
CA ALA A 244 -1.03 2.13 -17.97
C ALA A 244 0.30 2.74 -17.47
N PHE A 245 0.59 2.61 -16.18
CA PHE A 245 1.85 3.09 -15.59
C PHE A 245 3.05 2.28 -16.05
N SER A 246 2.99 0.94 -16.06
CA SER A 246 4.05 0.09 -16.57
C SER A 246 4.32 0.37 -18.06
N GLY A 247 3.28 0.61 -18.87
CA GLY A 247 3.41 1.02 -20.27
C GLY A 247 4.07 2.40 -20.44
N TYR A 248 3.61 3.40 -19.68
CA TYR A 248 4.21 4.74 -19.67
C TYR A 248 5.68 4.69 -19.21
N PHE A 249 5.97 3.96 -18.14
CA PHE A 249 7.32 3.74 -17.61
C PHE A 249 8.21 3.00 -18.61
N TYR A 250 7.66 2.08 -19.40
CA TYR A 250 8.42 1.37 -20.43
C TYR A 250 8.86 2.31 -21.54
N VAL A 251 7.92 3.11 -22.05
CA VAL A 251 8.20 4.11 -23.11
C VAL A 251 9.17 5.18 -22.57
N ALA A 252 8.97 5.65 -21.35
CA ALA A 252 9.83 6.65 -20.71
C ALA A 252 11.26 6.11 -20.51
N ASN A 253 11.41 4.89 -19.99
CA ASN A 253 12.70 4.22 -19.83
C ASN A 253 13.37 3.97 -21.19
N LYS A 254 12.62 3.64 -22.25
CA LYS A 254 13.15 3.48 -23.61
C LYS A 254 13.67 4.80 -24.20
N ARG A 255 12.95 5.90 -24.00
CA ARG A 255 13.38 7.25 -24.44
C ARG A 255 14.63 7.72 -23.72
N GLN A 256 14.74 7.46 -22.42
CA GLN A 256 15.95 7.75 -21.65
C GLN A 256 17.13 6.88 -22.09
N ARG A 257 16.94 5.58 -22.35
CA ARG A 257 17.99 4.70 -22.91
C ARG A 257 18.50 5.20 -24.26
N ALA A 258 17.63 5.84 -25.05
CA ALA A 258 17.99 6.48 -26.31
C ALA A 258 18.61 7.88 -26.14
N GLY A 259 18.86 8.35 -24.91
CA GLY A 259 19.42 9.67 -24.61
C GLY A 259 18.46 10.85 -24.84
N LYS A 260 17.18 10.60 -25.13
CA LYS A 260 16.23 11.62 -25.58
C LYS A 260 15.50 12.36 -24.45
N ALA A 261 15.64 11.92 -23.20
CA ALA A 261 14.95 12.53 -22.06
C ALA A 261 15.64 12.20 -20.72
N VAL A 262 15.67 13.18 -19.81
CA VAL A 262 16.02 12.98 -18.39
C VAL A 262 14.73 12.77 -17.60
N LEU A 263 14.62 11.64 -16.90
CA LEU A 263 13.43 11.30 -16.11
C LEU A 263 13.51 11.95 -14.72
N GLU A 264 12.40 12.54 -14.27
CA GLU A 264 12.27 13.12 -12.93
C GLU A 264 13.40 14.11 -12.54
N ARG A 265 13.96 14.82 -13.53
CA ARG A 265 15.08 15.75 -13.36
C ARG A 265 16.30 15.14 -12.63
N THR A 266 16.41 13.80 -12.65
CA THR A 266 17.47 13.06 -11.95
C THR A 266 18.25 12.23 -12.99
N GLU A 267 19.56 12.49 -13.11
CA GLU A 267 20.42 11.71 -14.02
C GLU A 267 20.52 10.25 -13.56
N GLY A 268 20.30 9.32 -14.48
CA GLY A 268 20.41 7.88 -14.23
C GLY A 268 19.18 7.21 -13.58
N PHE A 269 18.15 7.95 -13.17
CA PHE A 269 16.92 7.38 -12.59
C PHE A 269 16.14 6.58 -13.64
N ARG A 270 15.62 5.41 -13.25
CA ARG A 270 14.75 4.56 -14.09
C ARG A 270 13.53 4.13 -13.30
N TYR A 271 12.36 4.15 -13.94
CA TYR A 271 11.15 3.63 -13.30
C TYR A 271 11.24 2.13 -13.08
N ALA A 272 10.70 1.67 -11.95
CA ALA A 272 10.51 0.27 -11.64
C ALA A 272 9.21 -0.24 -12.29
N PHE A 273 9.28 -1.43 -12.89
CA PHE A 273 8.19 -2.05 -13.63
C PHE A 273 7.28 -2.89 -12.75
#